data_AF-A0A9N9UA55-F1
#
_entry.id   AF-A0A9N9UA55-F1
#
_cell.length_a   1.000
_cell.length_b   1.000
_cell.length_c   1.000
_cell.angle_alpha   90.00
_cell.angle_beta   90.00
_cell.angle_gamma   90.00
#
_symmetry.space_group_name_H-M   'P 1'
#
loop_
_entity.id
_entity.type
_entity.pdbx_description
1 polymer ?
#
loop_
_entity_poly.entity_id
_entity_poly.type
_entity_poly.pdbx_seq_one_letter_code
_entity_poly.pdbx_strand_id
1 'polypeptide(L)'
;MSISKVPPELFALILGQLDSPQALHCAISASPLIFQAFTASRIQILISVFHRAILPGARKGALAIIQCPSVSTEDQLDELWQFLDTHFHPGQATLPFPRDNPAITVLMRLVTRVLRLEQDYFNDTMSNLADAPGGDASERKQLESPTPLSDAERTRIQGAFLRLELYCRCFPVVQDDLGMEVPPGEDDIGMQVSLVPAELQFQHFLHQLQPWEVEEMSCVHQYLSFRIGPLIEQIQNEIVAIAFRHQVQGPRPKCSKDNAQVWMMGKWIPYTGPTFEIPSPESEGLPNSLPSYEPHELRTFSYWRGSPIFEMEGRQEFYEFLSSLVSRGLEYLVSVFDADKELQRYLLLSGEYTLREFLPEAITYAIENDIRSDPHPQTQGLLTQLESAAPDSLTDDPVRAGLDETAVQARISYSLENCHDEQERFDFKEKASAEEVLMEVEIPKSVMDDLNRTYGFWERTSVTEENM
;
A
#
# COMPACT_ATOMS: atom_id res chain seq x y z
N MET A 1 -11.82 24.75 -39.85
CA MET A 1 -10.52 25.44 -39.69
C MET A 1 -9.47 24.37 -39.42
N SER A 2 -8.30 24.41 -40.06
CA SER A 2 -7.26 23.39 -39.85
C SER A 2 -6.59 23.57 -38.48
N ILE A 3 -6.53 22.52 -37.67
CA ILE A 3 -5.88 22.50 -36.34
C ILE A 3 -4.40 22.88 -36.43
N SER A 4 -3.78 22.68 -37.59
CA SER A 4 -2.38 23.06 -37.88
C SER A 4 -2.11 24.57 -37.88
N LYS A 5 -3.13 25.43 -37.82
CA LYS A 5 -2.98 26.88 -37.76
C LYS A 5 -3.06 27.45 -36.34
N VAL A 6 -3.30 26.60 -35.34
CA VAL A 6 -3.39 27.01 -33.94
C VAL A 6 -1.97 27.29 -33.41
N PRO A 7 -1.69 28.48 -32.84
CA PRO A 7 -0.40 28.77 -32.24
C PRO A 7 -0.07 27.81 -31.09
N PRO A 8 1.21 27.40 -30.92
CA PRO A 8 1.64 26.47 -29.87
C PRO A 8 1.32 26.97 -28.45
N GLU A 9 1.25 28.27 -28.24
CA GLU A 9 0.87 28.90 -26.97
C GLU A 9 -0.58 28.57 -26.59
N LEU A 10 -1.48 28.47 -27.57
CA LEU A 10 -2.87 28.06 -27.30
C LEU A 10 -2.95 26.59 -26.90
N PHE A 11 -2.13 25.72 -27.51
CA PHE A 11 -2.03 24.32 -27.07
C PHE A 11 -1.48 24.22 -25.65
N ALA A 12 -0.44 24.99 -25.30
CA ALA A 12 0.09 25.01 -23.94
C ALA A 12 -0.97 25.47 -22.92
N LEU A 13 -1.77 26.49 -23.25
CA LEU A 13 -2.89 26.93 -22.42
C LEU A 13 -3.94 25.83 -22.25
N ILE A 14 -4.35 25.17 -23.35
CA ILE A 14 -5.32 24.07 -23.33
C ILE A 14 -4.80 22.91 -22.46
N LEU A 15 -3.55 22.50 -22.66
CA LEU A 15 -2.93 21.42 -21.89
C LEU A 15 -2.84 21.77 -20.40
N GLY A 16 -2.58 23.04 -20.06
CA GLY A 16 -2.59 23.52 -18.68
C GLY A 16 -3.99 23.62 -18.05
N GLN A 17 -5.06 23.46 -18.83
CA GLN A 17 -6.43 23.37 -18.30
C GLN A 17 -6.87 21.94 -17.97
N LEU A 18 -6.07 20.92 -18.31
CA LEU A 18 -6.44 19.53 -18.07
C LEU A 18 -6.42 19.20 -16.58
N ASP A 19 -7.41 18.42 -16.13
CA ASP A 19 -7.65 18.17 -14.70
C ASP A 19 -6.85 17.00 -14.13
N SER A 20 -6.20 16.19 -14.98
CA SER A 20 -5.41 15.03 -14.53
C SER A 20 -4.18 14.76 -15.40
N PRO A 21 -3.13 14.14 -14.83
CA PRO A 21 -1.98 13.64 -15.58
C PRO A 21 -2.38 12.67 -16.71
N GLN A 22 -3.41 11.86 -16.49
CA GLN A 22 -3.88 10.91 -17.50
C GLN A 22 -4.51 11.61 -18.70
N ALA A 23 -5.33 12.65 -18.46
CA ALA A 23 -5.89 13.46 -19.54
C ALA A 23 -4.78 14.16 -20.35
N LEU A 24 -3.73 14.63 -19.66
CA LEU A 24 -2.55 15.20 -20.31
C LEU A 24 -1.83 14.18 -21.19
N HIS A 25 -1.59 12.97 -20.68
CA HIS A 25 -0.98 11.89 -21.46
C HIS A 25 -1.80 11.53 -22.70
N CYS A 26 -3.13 11.36 -22.57
CA CYS A 26 -4.00 11.07 -23.70
C CYS A 26 -3.95 12.19 -24.75
N ALA A 27 -3.98 13.46 -24.33
CA ALA A 27 -3.91 14.60 -25.25
C ALA A 27 -2.57 14.67 -26.00
N ILE A 28 -1.45 14.43 -25.30
CA ILE A 28 -0.12 14.40 -25.90
C ILE A 28 0.01 13.26 -26.90
N SER A 29 -0.48 12.07 -26.53
CA SER A 29 -0.40 10.86 -27.37
C SER A 29 -1.24 10.98 -28.65
N ALA A 30 -2.35 11.71 -28.58
CA ALA A 30 -3.28 11.86 -29.69
C ALA A 30 -2.76 12.78 -30.81
N SER A 31 -1.76 13.63 -30.57
CA SER A 31 -1.31 14.59 -31.58
C SER A 31 0.17 15.02 -31.43
N PRO A 32 0.97 14.91 -32.50
CA PRO A 32 2.36 15.38 -32.52
C PRO A 32 2.50 16.89 -32.29
N LEU A 33 1.53 17.68 -32.75
CA LEU A 33 1.53 19.14 -32.53
C LEU A 33 1.31 19.47 -31.04
N ILE A 34 0.44 18.70 -30.38
CA ILE A 34 0.20 18.83 -28.94
C ILE A 34 1.45 18.40 -28.17
N PHE A 35 2.09 17.30 -28.58
CA PHE A 35 3.36 16.87 -27.99
C PHE A 35 4.46 17.93 -28.15
N GLN A 36 4.61 18.55 -29.33
CA GLN A 36 5.56 19.63 -29.54
C GLN A 36 5.28 20.82 -28.61
N ALA A 37 4.03 21.25 -28.50
CA ALA A 37 3.65 22.31 -27.56
C ALA A 37 3.94 21.93 -26.10
N PHE A 38 3.68 20.67 -25.73
CA PHE A 38 4.03 20.14 -24.41
C PHE A 38 5.54 20.23 -24.16
N THR A 39 6.38 19.73 -25.09
CA THR A 39 7.84 19.77 -24.91
C THR A 39 8.37 21.20 -24.77
N ALA A 40 7.79 22.16 -25.50
CA ALA A 40 8.19 23.57 -25.44
C ALA A 40 7.84 24.27 -24.11
N SER A 41 6.76 23.85 -23.42
CA SER A 41 6.27 24.49 -22.18
C SER A 41 6.03 23.51 -21.04
N ARG A 42 6.80 22.42 -21.01
CA ARG A 42 6.57 21.24 -20.18
C ARG A 42 6.37 21.55 -18.70
N ILE A 43 7.30 22.27 -18.09
CA ILE A 43 7.26 22.58 -16.66
C ILE A 43 5.99 23.35 -16.31
N GLN A 44 5.66 24.39 -17.08
CA GLN A 44 4.48 25.21 -16.82
C GLN A 44 3.17 24.40 -16.97
N ILE A 45 3.10 23.53 -17.98
CA ILE A 45 1.94 22.66 -18.20
C ILE A 45 1.79 21.68 -17.03
N LEU A 46 2.88 21.00 -16.63
CA LEU A 46 2.86 20.03 -15.53
C LEU A 46 2.47 20.69 -14.20
N ILE A 47 3.01 21.87 -13.89
CA ILE A 47 2.62 22.66 -12.70
C ILE A 47 1.12 22.98 -12.74
N SER A 48 0.61 23.39 -13.91
CA SER A 48 -0.81 23.76 -14.06
C SER A 48 -1.73 22.55 -13.89
N VAL A 49 -1.38 21.42 -14.51
CA VAL A 49 -2.10 20.16 -14.38
C VAL A 49 -2.06 19.66 -12.93
N PHE A 50 -0.90 19.72 -12.27
CA PHE A 50 -0.79 19.38 -10.85
C PHE A 50 -1.74 20.22 -9.99
N HIS A 51 -1.78 21.54 -10.20
CA HIS A 51 -2.66 22.42 -9.43
C HIS A 51 -4.13 22.04 -9.59
N ARG A 52 -4.53 21.44 -10.71
CA ARG A 52 -5.92 20.98 -10.90
C ARG A 52 -6.14 19.59 -10.33
N ALA A 53 -5.16 18.72 -10.50
CA ALA A 53 -5.24 17.33 -10.13
C ALA A 53 -5.24 17.14 -8.60
N ILE A 54 -4.37 17.85 -7.88
CA ILE A 54 -4.33 17.85 -6.41
C ILE A 54 -5.09 19.05 -5.87
N LEU A 55 -6.12 18.76 -5.09
CA LEU A 55 -6.98 19.78 -4.51
C LEU A 55 -6.25 20.61 -3.45
N PRO A 56 -6.60 21.90 -3.27
CA PRO A 56 -5.83 22.82 -2.44
C PRO A 56 -5.46 22.31 -1.04
N GLY A 57 -6.35 21.56 -0.37
CA GLY A 57 -6.10 21.01 0.96
C GLY A 57 -5.04 19.89 1.00
N ALA A 58 -4.88 19.15 -0.10
CA ALA A 58 -3.94 18.03 -0.20
C ALA A 58 -2.54 18.46 -0.72
N ARG A 59 -2.42 19.64 -1.36
CA ARG A 59 -1.17 20.10 -2.01
C ARG A 59 0.01 20.21 -1.04
N LYS A 60 -0.23 20.62 0.21
CA LYS A 60 0.85 20.76 1.21
C LYS A 60 1.51 19.41 1.48
N GLY A 61 0.73 18.34 1.62
CA GLY A 61 1.25 16.98 1.81
C GLY A 61 2.06 16.51 0.60
N ALA A 62 1.55 16.71 -0.62
CA ALA A 62 2.26 16.35 -1.83
C ALA A 62 3.63 17.05 -1.96
N LEU A 63 3.71 18.34 -1.65
CA LEU A 63 4.98 19.07 -1.68
C LEU A 63 5.92 18.66 -0.53
N ALA A 64 5.38 18.34 0.64
CA ALA A 64 6.15 17.86 1.78
C ALA A 64 6.84 16.53 1.46
N ILE A 65 6.16 15.60 0.77
CA ILE A 65 6.73 14.31 0.35
C ILE A 65 7.95 14.47 -0.55
N ILE A 66 7.96 15.49 -1.42
CA ILE A 66 9.10 15.78 -2.32
C ILE A 66 10.26 16.43 -1.58
N GLN A 67 9.97 17.20 -0.52
CA GLN A 67 10.97 17.94 0.25
C GLN A 67 11.40 17.19 1.52
N CYS A 68 10.80 16.04 1.80
CA CYS A 68 11.14 15.21 2.95
C CYS A 68 12.60 14.77 2.84
N PRO A 69 13.42 14.98 3.89
CA PRO A 69 14.79 14.50 3.89
C PRO A 69 14.80 12.97 3.85
N SER A 70 15.80 12.42 3.15
CA SER A 70 16.03 10.98 3.14
C SER A 70 16.78 10.59 4.40
N VAL A 71 16.16 9.77 5.23
CA VAL A 71 16.74 9.30 6.48
C VAL A 71 17.24 7.87 6.30
N SER A 72 18.52 7.66 6.55
CA SER A 72 19.20 6.36 6.48
C SER A 72 20.18 6.17 7.63
N THR A 73 20.57 7.25 8.32
CA THR A 73 21.47 7.22 9.49
C THR A 73 20.92 8.11 10.61
N GLU A 74 21.32 7.84 11.86
CA GLU A 74 20.88 8.62 13.02
C GLU A 74 21.23 10.11 12.90
N ASP A 75 22.38 10.45 12.30
CA ASP A 75 22.82 11.83 12.07
C ASP A 75 21.83 12.66 11.23
N GLN A 76 20.94 12.02 10.46
CA GLN A 76 19.94 12.68 9.62
C GLN A 76 18.61 12.92 10.34
N LEU A 77 18.45 12.41 11.57
CA LEU A 77 17.22 12.56 12.34
C LEU A 77 16.96 14.02 12.74
N ASP A 78 18.00 14.79 13.04
CA ASP A 78 17.85 16.22 13.37
C ASP A 78 17.24 17.02 12.19
N GLU A 79 17.63 16.69 10.96
CA GLU A 79 17.07 17.31 9.75
C GLU A 79 15.59 16.91 9.57
N LEU A 80 15.26 15.63 9.84
CA LEU A 80 13.88 15.15 9.82
C LEU A 80 13.01 15.88 10.85
N TRP A 81 13.48 16.01 12.09
CA TRP A 81 12.73 16.70 13.15
C TRP A 81 12.49 18.16 12.81
N GLN A 82 13.52 18.86 12.33
CA GLN A 82 13.36 20.24 11.88
C GLN A 82 12.36 20.35 10.71
N PHE A 83 12.37 19.39 9.79
CA PHE A 83 11.41 19.31 8.70
C PHE A 83 9.97 19.08 9.20
N LEU A 84 9.76 18.14 10.12
CA LEU A 84 8.43 17.85 10.68
C LEU A 84 7.89 19.02 11.50
N ASP A 85 8.71 19.64 12.35
CA ASP A 85 8.33 20.84 13.10
C ASP A 85 7.90 21.95 12.16
N THR A 86 8.66 22.16 11.08
CA THR A 86 8.32 23.11 10.01
C THR A 86 7.04 22.74 9.27
N HIS A 87 6.85 21.45 8.99
CA HIS A 87 5.67 20.97 8.28
C HIS A 87 4.40 21.18 9.09
N PHE A 88 4.41 20.85 10.38
CA PHE A 88 3.23 20.94 11.24
C PHE A 88 2.99 22.33 11.85
N HIS A 89 3.95 23.25 11.77
CA HIS A 89 3.77 24.59 12.33
C HIS A 89 2.61 25.35 11.66
N PRO A 90 1.63 25.86 12.44
CA PRO A 90 0.52 26.63 11.90
C PRO A 90 1.01 27.97 11.35
N GLY A 91 0.56 28.31 10.12
CA GLY A 91 0.88 29.60 9.50
C GLY A 91 2.24 29.66 8.80
N GLN A 92 2.99 28.56 8.71
CA GLN A 92 4.22 28.54 7.94
C GLN A 92 3.96 28.71 6.44
N ALA A 93 4.91 29.35 5.76
CA ALA A 93 4.85 29.62 4.33
C ALA A 93 4.59 28.34 3.53
N THR A 94 3.74 28.44 2.51
CA THR A 94 3.51 27.35 1.57
C THR A 94 4.83 26.86 1.01
N LEU A 95 5.08 25.54 1.09
CA LEU A 95 6.26 24.92 0.49
C LEU A 95 6.33 25.34 -0.99
N PRO A 96 7.50 25.77 -1.49
CA PRO A 96 7.61 26.25 -2.86
C PRO A 96 7.41 25.09 -3.83
N PHE A 97 6.80 25.39 -4.98
CA PHE A 97 6.65 24.39 -6.03
C PHE A 97 8.02 24.05 -6.64
N PRO A 98 8.33 22.75 -6.89
CA PRO A 98 9.56 22.37 -7.56
C PRO A 98 9.66 23.00 -8.95
N ARG A 99 10.85 23.48 -9.31
CA ARG A 99 11.13 24.06 -10.63
C ARG A 99 12.08 23.22 -11.46
N ASP A 100 12.78 22.30 -10.83
CA ASP A 100 13.65 21.34 -11.49
C ASP A 100 12.84 20.16 -12.04
N ASN A 101 13.29 19.64 -13.17
CA ASN A 101 12.60 18.54 -13.86
C ASN A 101 12.57 17.23 -13.05
N PRO A 102 13.63 16.82 -12.32
CA PRO A 102 13.59 15.63 -11.47
C PRO A 102 12.48 15.69 -10.41
N ALA A 103 12.41 16.76 -9.61
CA ALA A 103 11.40 16.89 -8.56
C ALA A 103 9.97 16.97 -9.13
N ILE A 104 9.77 17.67 -10.26
CA ILE A 104 8.47 17.67 -10.96
C ILE A 104 8.11 16.26 -11.42
N THR A 105 9.09 15.49 -11.90
CA THR A 105 8.86 14.11 -12.37
C THR A 105 8.42 13.20 -11.22
N VAL A 106 9.11 13.27 -10.08
CA VAL A 106 8.72 12.53 -8.86
C VAL A 106 7.33 12.94 -8.39
N LEU A 107 7.03 14.25 -8.40
CA LEU A 107 5.72 14.77 -8.03
C LEU A 107 4.62 14.27 -8.97
N MET A 108 4.86 14.26 -10.29
CA MET A 108 3.88 13.75 -11.25
C MET A 108 3.58 12.27 -11.03
N ARG A 109 4.59 11.44 -10.78
CA ARG A 109 4.39 10.01 -10.46
C ARG A 109 3.57 9.84 -9.19
N LEU A 110 3.92 10.57 -8.13
CA LEU A 110 3.18 10.56 -6.86
C LEU A 110 1.70 10.92 -7.08
N VAL A 111 1.43 11.99 -7.84
CA VAL A 111 0.05 12.42 -8.12
C VAL A 111 -0.71 11.39 -8.94
N THR A 112 -0.11 10.83 -9.98
CA THR A 112 -0.75 9.78 -10.79
C THR A 112 -1.17 8.61 -9.91
N ARG A 113 -0.28 8.13 -9.02
CA ARG A 113 -0.56 7.05 -8.06
C ARG A 113 -1.68 7.40 -7.10
N VAL A 114 -1.64 8.59 -6.49
CA VAL A 114 -2.66 9.03 -5.54
C VAL A 114 -4.03 9.15 -6.19
N LEU A 115 -4.13 9.73 -7.40
CA LEU A 115 -5.40 9.85 -8.12
C LEU A 115 -5.98 8.49 -8.49
N ARG A 116 -5.12 7.55 -8.86
CA ARG A 116 -5.54 6.18 -9.13
C ARG A 116 -6.07 5.51 -7.86
N LEU A 117 -5.30 5.58 -6.77
CA LEU A 117 -5.71 4.98 -5.49
C LEU A 117 -6.96 5.63 -4.91
N GLU A 118 -7.16 6.94 -5.10
CA GLU A 118 -8.39 7.66 -4.79
C GLU A 118 -9.59 7.05 -5.52
N GLN A 119 -9.47 6.85 -6.83
CA GLN A 119 -10.53 6.27 -7.65
C GLN A 119 -10.81 4.81 -7.29
N ASP A 120 -9.77 4.00 -7.10
CA ASP A 120 -9.88 2.60 -6.71
C ASP A 120 -10.54 2.48 -5.33
N TYR A 121 -10.09 3.28 -4.36
CA TYR A 121 -10.67 3.32 -3.01
C TYR A 121 -12.16 3.66 -3.05
N PHE A 122 -12.54 4.67 -3.83
CA PHE A 122 -13.94 5.07 -3.99
C PHE A 122 -14.77 3.96 -4.62
N ASN A 123 -14.32 3.40 -5.74
CA ASN A 123 -15.04 2.35 -6.46
C ASN A 123 -15.25 1.12 -5.59
N ASP A 124 -14.20 0.64 -4.91
CA ASP A 124 -14.27 -0.52 -4.04
C ASP A 124 -15.17 -0.29 -2.85
N THR A 125 -15.07 0.89 -2.21
CA THR A 125 -15.93 1.25 -1.08
C THR A 125 -17.40 1.30 -1.50
N MET A 126 -17.70 1.91 -2.65
CA MET A 126 -19.07 1.97 -3.16
C MET A 126 -19.60 0.58 -3.54
N SER A 127 -18.77 -0.29 -4.12
CA SER A 127 -19.15 -1.68 -4.42
C SER A 127 -19.48 -2.44 -3.12
N ASN A 128 -18.58 -2.39 -2.13
CA ASN A 128 -18.77 -3.07 -0.85
C ASN A 128 -20.02 -2.57 -0.10
N LEU A 129 -20.34 -1.28 -0.21
CA LEU A 129 -21.58 -0.73 0.34
C LEU A 129 -22.83 -1.22 -0.40
N ALA A 130 -22.76 -1.44 -1.71
CA ALA A 130 -23.86 -2.01 -2.50
C ALA A 130 -24.15 -3.48 -2.12
N ASP A 131 -23.08 -4.21 -1.81
CA ASP A 131 -23.11 -5.64 -1.51
C ASP A 131 -23.46 -5.96 -0.05
N ALA A 132 -23.49 -4.94 0.82
CA ALA A 132 -23.78 -5.10 2.24
C ALA A 132 -25.10 -5.88 2.48
N PRO A 133 -25.06 -6.98 3.25
CA PRO A 133 -26.23 -7.82 3.49
C PRO A 133 -27.27 -7.05 4.31
N GLY A 134 -28.40 -6.72 3.68
CA GLY A 134 -29.50 -5.99 4.31
C GLY A 134 -29.94 -4.71 3.59
N GLY A 135 -29.23 -4.29 2.54
CA GLY A 135 -29.65 -3.15 1.71
C GLY A 135 -30.94 -3.45 0.95
N ASP A 136 -31.89 -2.51 0.97
CA ASP A 136 -33.12 -2.61 0.18
C ASP A 136 -32.76 -2.64 -1.31
N ALA A 137 -33.44 -3.46 -2.11
CA ALA A 137 -33.21 -3.56 -3.56
C ALA A 137 -33.40 -2.20 -4.28
N SER A 138 -34.13 -1.28 -3.65
CA SER A 138 -34.28 0.10 -4.11
C SER A 138 -33.02 0.96 -3.91
N GLU A 139 -32.21 0.70 -2.88
CA GLU A 139 -30.95 1.42 -2.62
C GLU A 139 -29.86 0.98 -3.60
N ARG A 140 -29.81 -0.31 -3.93
CA ARG A 140 -28.87 -0.86 -4.93
C ARG A 140 -29.00 -0.18 -6.30
N LYS A 141 -30.23 0.12 -6.74
CA LYS A 141 -30.46 0.84 -8.02
C LYS A 141 -29.99 2.30 -8.01
N GLN A 142 -29.93 2.94 -6.85
CA GLN A 142 -29.41 4.31 -6.76
C GLN A 142 -27.88 4.33 -6.84
N LEU A 143 -27.21 3.24 -6.46
CA LEU A 143 -25.77 3.10 -6.62
C LEU A 143 -25.32 2.83 -8.07
N GLU A 144 -26.23 2.50 -9.00
CA GLU A 144 -25.90 2.28 -10.42
C GLU A 144 -25.43 3.56 -11.14
N SER A 145 -25.68 4.74 -10.59
CA SER A 145 -25.12 6.01 -11.08
C SER A 145 -24.35 6.71 -9.95
N PRO A 146 -23.11 6.30 -9.64
CA PRO A 146 -22.34 6.90 -8.57
C PRO A 146 -22.20 8.39 -8.83
N THR A 147 -22.73 9.18 -7.90
CA THR A 147 -22.52 10.63 -7.92
C THR A 147 -21.02 10.85 -7.78
N PRO A 148 -20.40 11.71 -8.62
CA PRO A 148 -18.97 11.98 -8.49
C PRO A 148 -18.67 12.50 -7.09
N LEU A 149 -17.54 12.09 -6.53
CA LEU A 149 -17.06 12.59 -5.25
C LEU A 149 -17.01 14.12 -5.25
N SER A 150 -17.48 14.71 -4.15
CA SER A 150 -17.32 16.14 -3.93
C SER A 150 -15.84 16.50 -3.76
N ASP A 151 -15.46 17.73 -4.10
CA ASP A 151 -14.09 18.20 -3.90
C ASP A 151 -13.64 18.07 -2.44
N ALA A 152 -14.56 18.16 -1.47
CA ALA A 152 -14.23 17.94 -0.06
C ALA A 152 -13.81 16.49 0.21
N GLU A 153 -14.59 15.51 -0.26
CA GLU A 153 -14.28 14.09 -0.09
C GLU A 153 -12.98 13.71 -0.82
N ARG A 154 -12.83 14.16 -2.06
CA ARG A 154 -11.59 13.97 -2.83
C ARG A 154 -10.38 14.55 -2.09
N THR A 155 -10.51 15.77 -1.53
CA THR A 155 -9.43 16.40 -0.76
C THR A 155 -9.05 15.56 0.46
N ARG A 156 -10.03 15.00 1.17
CA ARG A 156 -9.80 14.14 2.34
C ARG A 156 -9.10 12.84 1.96
N ILE A 157 -9.58 12.15 0.92
CA ILE A 157 -8.98 10.89 0.44
C ILE A 157 -7.56 11.12 -0.09
N GLN A 158 -7.36 12.15 -0.93
CA GLN A 158 -6.02 12.53 -1.39
C GLN A 158 -5.10 12.86 -0.22
N GLY A 159 -5.59 13.65 0.74
CA GLY A 159 -4.85 14.01 1.96
C GLY A 159 -4.44 12.78 2.77
N ALA A 160 -5.33 11.80 2.94
CA ALA A 160 -5.07 10.56 3.67
C ALA A 160 -3.93 9.75 3.04
N PHE A 161 -3.99 9.48 1.73
CA PHE A 161 -2.92 8.77 1.01
C PHE A 161 -1.58 9.53 1.09
N LEU A 162 -1.60 10.85 0.95
CA LEU A 162 -0.38 11.66 1.04
C LEU A 162 0.21 11.69 2.46
N ARG A 163 -0.63 11.74 3.51
CA ARG A 163 -0.13 11.64 4.90
C ARG A 163 0.50 10.28 5.16
N LEU A 164 -0.12 9.20 4.68
CA LEU A 164 0.45 7.87 4.78
C LEU A 164 1.80 7.77 4.05
N GLU A 165 1.90 8.26 2.82
CA GLU A 165 3.17 8.29 2.07
C GLU A 165 4.24 9.11 2.79
N LEU A 166 3.88 10.30 3.31
CA LEU A 166 4.80 11.14 4.06
C LEU A 166 5.30 10.43 5.31
N TYR A 167 4.41 9.78 6.06
CA TYR A 167 4.76 8.97 7.22
C TYR A 167 5.73 7.83 6.86
N CYS A 168 5.45 7.11 5.76
CA CYS A 168 6.33 6.03 5.29
C CYS A 168 7.74 6.54 4.96
N ARG A 169 7.87 7.74 4.38
CA ARG A 169 9.15 8.38 4.06
C ARG A 169 9.89 8.97 5.24
N CYS A 170 9.18 9.53 6.20
CA CYS A 170 9.79 10.08 7.41
C CYS A 170 10.39 8.98 8.28
N PHE A 171 9.78 7.80 8.30
CA PHE A 171 10.19 6.71 9.17
C PHE A 171 10.50 5.46 8.35
N PRO A 172 11.45 5.51 7.40
CA PRO A 172 11.72 4.37 6.54
C PRO A 172 12.17 3.18 7.38
N VAL A 173 11.95 2.01 6.81
CA VAL A 173 12.50 0.79 7.37
C VAL A 173 13.89 0.62 6.80
N VAL A 174 14.90 0.57 7.67
CA VAL A 174 16.29 0.38 7.27
C VAL A 174 16.64 -1.08 7.50
N GLN A 175 17.22 -1.72 6.49
CA GLN A 175 17.83 -3.04 6.65
C GLN A 175 19.02 -2.91 7.61
N ASP A 176 19.08 -3.78 8.60
CA ASP A 176 20.16 -3.83 9.58
C ASP A 176 21.45 -4.41 8.97
N ASP A 177 21.93 -3.77 7.90
CA ASP A 177 23.25 -4.03 7.30
C ASP A 177 24.37 -3.46 8.19
N LEU A 178 24.04 -2.84 9.34
CA LEU A 178 24.99 -2.20 10.24
C LEU A 178 25.86 -3.18 11.05
N GLY A 179 25.70 -4.49 10.83
CA GLY A 179 26.64 -5.49 11.34
C GLY A 179 26.69 -5.52 12.87
N MET A 180 25.58 -5.17 13.53
CA MET A 180 25.41 -5.45 14.94
C MET A 180 25.49 -6.96 15.10
N GLU A 181 26.60 -7.44 15.69
CA GLU A 181 26.81 -8.86 15.94
C GLU A 181 25.68 -9.36 16.85
N VAL A 182 24.65 -9.95 16.24
CA VAL A 182 23.57 -10.63 16.96
C VAL A 182 24.24 -11.65 17.88
N PRO A 183 23.99 -11.60 19.19
CA PRO A 183 24.57 -12.53 20.13
C PRO A 183 24.31 -13.97 19.68
N PRO A 184 25.34 -14.82 19.58
CA PRO A 184 25.17 -16.20 19.12
C PRO A 184 24.26 -16.96 20.09
N GLY A 185 23.02 -17.24 19.69
CA GLY A 185 22.10 -18.09 20.46
C GLY A 185 20.62 -17.71 20.43
N GLU A 186 20.24 -16.56 19.89
CA GLU A 186 18.83 -16.23 19.60
C GLU A 186 18.58 -16.47 18.12
N ASP A 187 17.56 -17.26 17.79
CA ASP A 187 17.22 -17.59 16.41
C ASP A 187 16.90 -16.29 15.65
N ASP A 188 17.80 -16.02 14.71
CA ASP A 188 18.02 -14.80 13.95
C ASP A 188 16.89 -14.55 12.93
N ILE A 189 15.68 -14.29 13.42
CA ILE A 189 14.62 -13.72 12.58
C ILE A 189 14.97 -12.24 12.47
N GLY A 190 15.71 -11.87 11.41
CA GLY A 190 16.15 -10.50 11.10
C GLY A 190 14.98 -9.52 11.09
N MET A 191 14.61 -9.05 12.27
CA MET A 191 13.46 -8.21 12.49
C MET A 191 13.89 -6.80 12.14
N GLN A 192 13.44 -6.31 10.98
CA GLN A 192 13.70 -4.93 10.63
C GLN A 192 12.94 -4.02 11.60
N VAL A 193 13.65 -3.09 12.21
CA VAL A 193 13.08 -2.07 13.09
C VAL A 193 13.24 -0.72 12.38
N SER A 194 12.24 0.15 12.46
CA SER A 194 12.42 1.53 12.01
C SER A 194 13.56 2.19 12.79
N LEU A 195 14.36 3.02 12.11
CA LEU A 195 15.44 3.79 12.75
C LEU A 195 14.91 4.64 13.92
N VAL A 196 13.64 5.06 13.83
CA VAL A 196 12.97 5.85 14.85
C VAL A 196 12.09 4.92 15.69
N PRO A 197 12.23 4.88 17.02
CA PRO A 197 11.30 4.18 17.91
C PRO A 197 9.84 4.63 17.73
N ALA A 198 8.88 3.70 17.84
CA ALA A 198 7.45 3.96 17.63
C ALA A 198 6.92 5.17 18.43
N GLU A 199 7.31 5.29 19.70
CA GLU A 199 6.94 6.42 20.56
C GLU A 199 7.34 7.78 19.96
N LEU A 200 8.55 7.88 19.39
CA LEU A 200 9.02 9.12 18.77
C LEU A 200 8.29 9.38 17.44
N GLN A 201 7.98 8.34 16.67
CA GLN A 201 7.16 8.48 15.47
C GLN A 201 5.78 9.03 15.82
N PHE A 202 5.17 8.51 16.89
CA PHE A 202 3.89 8.98 17.40
C PHE A 202 3.97 10.45 17.84
N GLN A 203 4.95 10.80 18.68
CA GLN A 203 5.13 12.14 19.22
C GLN A 203 5.35 13.20 18.13
N HIS A 204 6.23 12.92 17.17
CA HIS A 204 6.65 13.90 16.15
C HIS A 204 5.74 13.95 14.93
N PHE A 205 4.90 12.94 14.71
CA PHE A 205 4.03 12.88 13.53
C PHE A 205 2.55 12.74 13.89
N LEU A 206 2.15 11.62 14.50
CA LEU A 206 0.74 11.30 14.73
C LEU A 206 0.08 12.28 15.68
N HIS A 207 0.78 12.67 16.76
CA HIS A 207 0.29 13.65 17.72
C HIS A 207 0.09 15.06 17.15
N GLN A 208 0.72 15.35 16.00
CA GLN A 208 0.59 16.64 15.31
C GLN A 208 -0.63 16.68 14.38
N LEU A 209 -1.23 15.52 14.09
CA LEU A 209 -2.42 15.40 13.26
C LEU A 209 -3.70 15.60 14.07
N GLN A 210 -4.73 16.10 13.39
CA GLN A 210 -6.07 16.13 13.99
C GLN A 210 -6.63 14.70 14.08
N PRO A 211 -7.49 14.39 15.07
CA PRO A 211 -8.01 13.03 15.25
C PRO A 211 -8.66 12.42 14.01
N TRP A 212 -9.42 13.21 13.25
CA TRP A 212 -10.04 12.74 12.00
C TRP A 212 -9.02 12.52 10.87
N GLU A 213 -7.87 13.22 10.87
CA GLU A 213 -6.80 12.98 9.91
C GLU A 213 -6.09 11.66 10.20
N VAL A 214 -5.96 11.30 11.49
CA VAL A 214 -5.44 10.00 11.92
C VAL A 214 -6.39 8.87 11.53
N GLU A 215 -7.71 9.06 11.71
CA GLU A 215 -8.73 8.11 11.26
C GLU A 215 -8.69 7.94 9.74
N GLU A 216 -8.68 9.03 8.98
CA GLU A 216 -8.55 9.01 7.51
C GLU A 216 -7.33 8.22 7.05
N MET A 217 -6.17 8.47 7.66
CA MET A 217 -4.93 7.77 7.36
C MET A 217 -5.02 6.27 7.70
N SER A 218 -5.69 5.93 8.80
CA SER A 218 -5.93 4.55 9.23
C SER A 218 -6.86 3.82 8.27
N CYS A 219 -7.91 4.47 7.77
CA CYS A 219 -8.82 3.91 6.77
C CYS A 219 -8.10 3.55 5.47
N VAL A 220 -7.27 4.45 4.94
CA VAL A 220 -6.51 4.14 3.71
C VAL A 220 -5.47 3.05 3.94
N HIS A 221 -4.83 3.01 5.11
CA HIS A 221 -3.92 1.91 5.46
C HIS A 221 -4.65 0.56 5.52
N GLN A 222 -5.81 0.50 6.18
CA GLN A 222 -6.61 -0.70 6.28
C GLN A 222 -7.08 -1.16 4.90
N TYR A 223 -7.52 -0.23 4.05
CA TYR A 223 -7.88 -0.52 2.66
C TYR A 223 -6.71 -1.12 1.88
N LEU A 224 -5.51 -0.54 1.99
CA LEU A 224 -4.32 -1.06 1.31
C LEU A 224 -3.94 -2.45 1.84
N SER A 225 -4.02 -2.66 3.15
CA SER A 225 -3.80 -3.97 3.78
C SER A 225 -4.80 -5.01 3.26
N PHE A 226 -6.08 -4.65 3.17
CA PHE A 226 -7.13 -5.48 2.62
C PHE A 226 -6.90 -5.82 1.14
N ARG A 227 -6.37 -4.89 0.34
CA ARG A 227 -6.04 -5.12 -1.08
C ARG A 227 -4.84 -6.06 -1.25
N ILE A 228 -3.88 -6.05 -0.34
CA ILE A 228 -2.69 -6.91 -0.39
C ILE A 228 -2.97 -8.32 0.14
N GLY A 229 -3.83 -8.44 1.15
CA GLY A 229 -4.16 -9.71 1.81
C GLY A 229 -4.44 -10.87 0.84
N PRO A 230 -5.41 -10.73 -0.09
CA PRO A 230 -5.74 -11.78 -1.06
C PRO A 230 -4.56 -12.19 -1.96
N LEU A 231 -3.65 -11.26 -2.28
CA LEU A 231 -2.47 -11.56 -3.10
C LEU A 231 -1.50 -12.46 -2.34
N ILE A 232 -1.30 -12.17 -1.06
CA ILE A 232 -0.48 -12.99 -0.18
C ILE A 232 -1.11 -14.37 0.02
N GLU A 233 -2.41 -14.44 0.30
CA GLU A 233 -3.13 -15.71 0.44
C GLU A 233 -3.02 -16.57 -0.83
N GLN A 234 -3.12 -15.96 -2.01
CA GLN A 234 -2.92 -16.67 -3.28
C GLN A 234 -1.51 -17.27 -3.34
N ILE A 235 -0.47 -16.50 -3.00
CA ILE A 235 0.92 -16.98 -3.01
C ILE A 235 1.12 -18.12 -2.00
N GLN A 236 0.58 -17.99 -0.78
CA GLN A 236 0.62 -19.06 0.22
C GLN A 236 -0.03 -20.35 -0.29
N ASN A 237 -1.23 -20.25 -0.88
CA ASN A 237 -1.94 -21.38 -1.45
C ASN A 237 -1.15 -22.06 -2.58
N GLU A 238 -0.49 -21.29 -3.44
CA GLU A 238 0.38 -21.82 -4.49
C GLU A 238 1.60 -22.55 -3.90
N ILE A 239 2.25 -22.00 -2.87
CA ILE A 239 3.37 -22.63 -2.18
C ILE A 239 2.95 -23.96 -1.54
N VAL A 240 1.81 -23.96 -0.84
CA VAL A 240 1.23 -25.16 -0.22
C VAL A 240 0.93 -26.23 -1.29
N ALA A 241 0.33 -25.82 -2.43
CA ALA A 241 0.05 -26.74 -3.53
C ALA A 241 1.33 -27.35 -4.14
N ILE A 242 2.40 -26.57 -4.29
CA ILE A 242 3.71 -27.05 -4.73
C ILE A 242 4.28 -28.05 -3.72
N ALA A 243 4.26 -27.73 -2.43
CA ALA A 243 4.74 -28.62 -1.37
C ALA A 243 4.02 -29.97 -1.38
N PHE A 244 2.69 -29.97 -1.53
CA PHE A 244 1.91 -31.20 -1.65
C PHE A 244 2.28 -32.02 -2.90
N ARG A 245 2.49 -31.39 -4.05
CA ARG A 245 2.89 -32.10 -5.28
C ARG A 245 4.23 -32.79 -5.13
N HIS A 246 5.19 -32.17 -4.45
CA HIS A 246 6.51 -32.74 -4.23
C HIS A 246 6.53 -33.83 -3.15
N GLN A 247 5.71 -33.74 -2.10
CA GLN A 247 5.58 -34.80 -1.09
C GLN A 247 5.04 -36.11 -1.67
N VAL A 248 4.16 -36.05 -2.66
CA VAL A 248 3.57 -37.25 -3.30
C VAL A 248 4.63 -38.08 -4.07
N GLN A 249 5.77 -37.48 -4.41
CA GLN A 249 6.83 -38.14 -5.18
C GLN A 249 7.99 -38.69 -4.33
N GLY A 250 8.01 -38.42 -3.01
CA GLY A 250 9.02 -38.96 -2.08
C GLY A 250 8.62 -40.31 -1.45
N PRO A 251 9.58 -41.15 -1.02
CA PRO A 251 9.27 -42.34 -0.22
C PRO A 251 8.56 -41.91 1.07
N ARG A 252 7.34 -42.40 1.29
CA ARG A 252 6.51 -42.04 2.44
C ARG A 252 7.30 -42.27 3.75
N PRO A 253 7.64 -41.21 4.51
CA PRO A 253 8.17 -41.39 5.85
C PRO A 253 7.07 -42.00 6.73
N LYS A 254 7.45 -42.89 7.65
CA LYS A 254 6.53 -43.46 8.63
C LYS A 254 6.31 -42.42 9.72
N CYS A 255 5.16 -41.74 9.73
CA CYS A 255 4.83 -40.74 10.74
C CYS A 255 3.69 -41.17 11.67
N SER A 256 3.86 -40.79 12.94
CA SER A 256 2.87 -40.87 14.02
C SER A 256 1.75 -39.82 13.80
N LYS A 257 0.53 -40.14 14.23
CA LYS A 257 -0.74 -39.56 13.73
C LYS A 257 -1.24 -38.29 14.42
N ASP A 258 -0.50 -37.67 15.32
CA ASP A 258 -1.12 -36.76 16.28
C ASP A 258 -0.92 -35.27 15.94
N ASN A 259 -2.04 -34.61 15.56
CA ASN A 259 -2.37 -33.19 15.75
C ASN A 259 -1.65 -32.08 14.97
N ALA A 260 -1.52 -32.18 13.64
CA ALA A 260 -1.29 -30.97 12.83
C ALA A 260 -2.62 -30.37 12.35
N GLN A 261 -2.70 -29.05 12.20
CA GLN A 261 -3.83 -28.32 11.61
C GLN A 261 -3.28 -27.31 10.59
N VAL A 262 -4.03 -27.05 9.51
CA VAL A 262 -3.70 -26.03 8.50
C VAL A 262 -4.83 -25.02 8.43
N TRP A 263 -4.46 -23.75 8.36
CA TRP A 263 -5.38 -22.64 8.20
C TRP A 263 -5.79 -22.50 6.73
N MET A 264 -7.08 -22.57 6.44
CA MET A 264 -7.61 -22.41 5.08
C MET A 264 -8.99 -21.76 5.17
N MET A 265 -9.22 -20.67 4.43
CA MET A 265 -10.54 -20.05 4.28
C MET A 265 -11.21 -19.70 5.64
N GLY A 266 -10.47 -19.07 6.54
CA GLY A 266 -11.04 -18.61 7.81
C GLY A 266 -11.23 -19.71 8.88
N LYS A 267 -10.77 -20.95 8.68
CA LYS A 267 -10.91 -22.05 9.66
C LYS A 267 -9.66 -22.93 9.75
N TRP A 268 -9.38 -23.42 10.96
CA TRP A 268 -8.41 -24.50 11.19
C TRP A 268 -9.01 -25.82 10.71
N ILE A 269 -8.38 -26.43 9.71
CA ILE A 269 -8.77 -27.74 9.21
C ILE A 269 -7.75 -28.76 9.74
N PRO A 270 -8.17 -29.91 10.30
CA PRO A 270 -7.26 -30.97 10.69
C PRO A 270 -6.36 -31.36 9.52
N TYR A 271 -5.05 -31.23 9.69
CA TYR A 271 -4.08 -31.61 8.69
C TYR A 271 -4.02 -33.13 8.67
N THR A 272 -4.58 -33.72 7.63
CA THR A 272 -4.51 -35.18 7.40
C THR A 272 -3.24 -35.59 6.66
N GLY A 273 -2.28 -34.68 6.48
CA GLY A 273 -0.97 -34.95 5.91
C GLY A 273 0.02 -35.49 6.95
N PRO A 274 1.21 -35.96 6.53
CA PRO A 274 2.24 -36.46 7.44
C PRO A 274 2.85 -35.33 8.27
N THR A 275 2.86 -35.45 9.60
CA THR A 275 3.62 -34.61 10.54
C THR A 275 5.11 -34.92 10.45
N PHE A 276 5.96 -33.90 10.45
CA PHE A 276 7.40 -34.06 10.29
C PHE A 276 8.08 -34.40 11.63
N GLU A 277 8.89 -35.46 11.67
CA GLU A 277 9.97 -35.58 12.66
C GLU A 277 11.27 -35.10 11.99
N ILE A 278 11.96 -34.16 12.63
CA ILE A 278 13.24 -33.63 12.16
C ILE A 278 14.29 -34.73 12.33
N PRO A 279 14.93 -35.24 11.26
CA PRO A 279 16.07 -36.14 11.43
C PRO A 279 17.22 -35.36 12.06
N SER A 280 17.72 -35.84 13.19
CA SER A 280 18.97 -35.34 13.78
C SER A 280 20.10 -35.45 12.73
N PRO A 281 20.95 -34.41 12.56
CA PRO A 281 21.95 -34.34 11.49
C PRO A 281 23.11 -35.37 11.57
N GLU A 282 23.03 -36.36 12.45
CA GLU A 282 24.15 -37.26 12.76
C GLU A 282 24.16 -38.60 11.99
N SER A 283 23.19 -38.93 11.13
CA SER A 283 23.18 -40.25 10.44
C SER A 283 23.68 -40.22 8.98
N GLU A 284 25.00 -40.40 8.86
CA GLU A 284 25.79 -41.11 7.83
C GLU A 284 25.31 -41.18 6.35
N GLY A 285 26.14 -40.59 5.47
CA GLY A 285 26.66 -41.27 4.27
C GLY A 285 25.80 -41.28 3.00
N LEU A 286 25.77 -40.17 2.24
CA LEU A 286 25.33 -40.15 0.84
C LEU A 286 26.44 -39.67 -0.11
N PRO A 287 26.49 -40.18 -1.37
CA PRO A 287 27.62 -39.97 -2.27
C PRO A 287 27.64 -38.56 -2.87
N ASN A 288 28.80 -37.91 -2.78
CA ASN A 288 29.15 -36.70 -3.50
C ASN A 288 29.18 -36.97 -5.01
N SER A 289 28.13 -36.62 -5.76
CA SER A 289 28.19 -36.10 -7.16
C SER A 289 26.88 -36.30 -7.94
N LEU A 290 25.96 -35.35 -7.80
CA LEU A 290 25.06 -34.95 -8.88
C LEU A 290 24.91 -33.43 -8.77
N PRO A 291 25.03 -32.65 -9.86
CA PRO A 291 24.66 -31.23 -9.80
C PRO A 291 23.15 -31.18 -9.58
N SER A 292 22.72 -30.90 -8.35
CA SER A 292 21.31 -30.79 -8.02
C SER A 292 20.76 -29.56 -8.73
N TYR A 293 20.12 -29.80 -9.88
CA TYR A 293 19.16 -28.87 -10.42
C TYR A 293 17.97 -28.93 -9.47
N GLU A 294 18.08 -28.26 -8.32
CA GLU A 294 16.90 -27.98 -7.52
C GLU A 294 15.98 -27.15 -8.43
N PRO A 295 14.75 -27.62 -8.68
CA PRO A 295 13.75 -26.80 -9.32
C PRO A 295 13.72 -25.44 -8.62
N HIS A 296 13.65 -24.35 -9.39
CA HIS A 296 13.54 -22.99 -8.84
C HIS A 296 12.47 -22.88 -7.73
N GLU A 297 11.42 -23.70 -7.85
CA GLU A 297 10.33 -23.89 -6.90
C GLU A 297 10.78 -24.38 -5.50
N LEU A 298 11.78 -25.27 -5.41
CA LEU A 298 12.30 -25.78 -4.13
C LEU A 298 13.23 -24.79 -3.43
N ARG A 299 14.02 -24.01 -4.17
CA ARG A 299 14.79 -22.89 -3.59
C ARG A 299 13.87 -21.83 -3.02
N THR A 300 12.77 -21.57 -3.72
CA THR A 300 11.73 -20.67 -3.22
C THR A 300 11.24 -21.23 -1.88
N PHE A 301 10.86 -22.52 -1.80
CA PHE A 301 10.44 -23.20 -0.56
C PHE A 301 11.42 -23.07 0.63
N SER A 302 12.74 -23.16 0.41
CA SER A 302 13.71 -23.02 1.51
C SER A 302 13.80 -21.61 2.08
N TYR A 303 13.58 -20.56 1.27
CA TYR A 303 13.48 -19.18 1.76
C TYR A 303 12.23 -18.97 2.64
N TRP A 304 11.17 -19.77 2.44
CA TRP A 304 9.90 -19.66 3.20
C TRP A 304 9.93 -20.32 4.57
N ARG A 305 10.91 -21.19 4.83
CA ARG A 305 10.91 -22.08 6.01
C ARG A 305 11.11 -21.36 7.35
N GLY A 306 11.26 -20.04 7.34
CA GLY A 306 11.29 -19.18 8.53
C GLY A 306 10.52 -17.87 8.34
N SER A 307 9.58 -17.82 7.38
CA SER A 307 8.69 -16.66 7.27
C SER A 307 7.56 -16.78 8.31
N PRO A 308 7.30 -15.73 9.12
CA PRO A 308 6.22 -15.72 10.14
C PRO A 308 4.86 -16.15 9.56
N ILE A 309 4.68 -15.87 8.28
CA ILE A 309 3.44 -16.14 7.55
C ILE A 309 3.05 -17.63 7.47
N PHE A 310 3.96 -18.55 7.81
CA PHE A 310 3.71 -20.00 7.81
C PHE A 310 3.70 -20.63 9.22
N GLU A 311 3.83 -19.84 10.29
CA GLU A 311 3.81 -20.33 11.67
C GLU A 311 2.38 -20.39 12.24
N MET A 312 2.11 -21.32 13.18
CA MET A 312 0.75 -21.58 13.69
C MET A 312 0.13 -20.43 14.50
N GLU A 313 0.95 -19.49 14.99
CA GLU A 313 0.49 -18.27 15.69
C GLU A 313 0.12 -17.13 14.70
N GLY A 314 0.27 -17.38 13.40
CA GLY A 314 0.42 -16.38 12.33
C GLY A 314 -0.76 -15.47 11.98
N ARG A 315 -1.87 -15.45 12.73
CA ARG A 315 -2.96 -14.48 12.45
C ARG A 315 -2.59 -13.05 12.86
N GLN A 316 -1.96 -12.90 14.03
CA GLN A 316 -1.49 -11.60 14.51
C GLN A 316 -0.31 -11.13 13.65
N GLU A 317 0.61 -12.03 13.39
CA GLU A 317 1.76 -11.80 12.51
C GLU A 317 1.36 -11.51 11.06
N PHE A 318 0.25 -12.06 10.57
CA PHE A 318 -0.24 -11.75 9.22
C PHE A 318 -0.65 -10.29 9.09
N TYR A 319 -1.36 -9.74 10.08
CA TYR A 319 -1.74 -8.34 10.06
C TYR A 319 -0.52 -7.43 10.16
N GLU A 320 0.41 -7.76 11.06
CA GLU A 320 1.68 -7.04 11.19
C GLU A 320 2.52 -7.12 9.90
N PHE A 321 2.51 -8.27 9.22
CA PHE A 321 3.13 -8.43 7.91
C PHE A 321 2.47 -7.53 6.85
N LEU A 322 1.15 -7.49 6.77
CA LEU A 322 0.45 -6.61 5.82
C LEU A 322 0.75 -5.14 6.11
N SER A 323 0.74 -4.76 7.39
CA SER A 323 1.14 -3.43 7.86
C SER A 323 2.58 -3.09 7.43
N SER A 324 3.49 -4.05 7.51
CA SER A 324 4.88 -3.91 7.05
C SER A 324 4.97 -3.62 5.56
N LEU A 325 4.14 -4.30 4.75
CA LEU A 325 4.12 -4.11 3.31
C LEU A 325 3.55 -2.74 2.93
N VAL A 326 2.49 -2.30 3.61
CA VAL A 326 1.92 -0.96 3.39
C VAL A 326 2.91 0.14 3.77
N SER A 327 3.69 -0.10 4.82
CA SER A 327 4.73 0.80 5.32
C SER A 327 5.91 1.02 4.37
N ARG A 328 6.00 0.25 3.27
CA ARG A 328 6.98 0.49 2.19
C ARG A 328 6.57 1.66 1.26
N GLY A 329 5.38 2.22 1.46
CA GLY A 329 4.90 3.39 0.74
C GLY A 329 4.14 3.08 -0.55
N LEU A 330 3.49 4.10 -1.10
CA LEU A 330 2.55 3.95 -2.23
C LEU A 330 3.25 3.52 -3.52
N GLU A 331 4.51 3.90 -3.71
CA GLU A 331 5.30 3.47 -4.88
C GLU A 331 5.46 1.94 -4.93
N TYR A 332 5.79 1.33 -3.78
CA TYR A 332 5.89 -0.11 -3.66
C TYR A 332 4.54 -0.78 -3.92
N LEU A 333 3.49 -0.27 -3.28
CA LEU A 333 2.15 -0.85 -3.36
C LEU A 333 1.56 -0.81 -4.76
N VAL A 334 1.67 0.33 -5.45
CA VAL A 334 1.18 0.42 -6.83
C VAL A 334 2.00 -0.48 -7.75
N SER A 335 3.30 -0.62 -7.52
CA SER A 335 4.14 -1.58 -8.26
C SER A 335 3.68 -3.02 -8.04
N VAL A 336 3.32 -3.39 -6.81
CA VAL A 336 2.76 -4.71 -6.47
C VAL A 336 1.40 -4.94 -7.15
N PHE A 337 0.53 -3.93 -7.18
CA PHE A 337 -0.79 -4.03 -7.80
C PHE A 337 -0.72 -4.10 -9.34
N ASP A 338 0.29 -3.48 -9.95
CA ASP A 338 0.47 -3.45 -11.40
C ASP A 338 1.28 -4.60 -11.97
N ALA A 339 2.16 -5.17 -11.17
CA ALA A 339 3.00 -6.28 -11.56
C ALA A 339 2.17 -7.45 -12.11
N ASP A 340 2.76 -8.18 -13.05
CA ASP A 340 2.26 -9.51 -13.39
C ASP A 340 2.43 -10.46 -12.20
N LYS A 341 1.87 -11.67 -12.28
CA LYS A 341 1.89 -12.62 -11.16
C LYS A 341 3.30 -12.99 -10.70
N GLU A 342 4.27 -13.10 -11.61
CA GLU A 342 5.63 -13.50 -11.26
C GLU A 342 6.38 -12.37 -10.56
N LEU A 343 6.27 -11.14 -11.10
CA LEU A 343 6.88 -9.97 -10.48
C LEU A 343 6.16 -9.58 -9.19
N GLN A 344 4.84 -9.69 -9.11
CA GLN A 344 4.07 -9.45 -7.89
C GLN A 344 4.52 -10.40 -6.80
N ARG A 345 4.65 -11.69 -7.14
CA ARG A 345 5.23 -12.70 -6.27
C ARG A 345 6.64 -12.28 -5.86
N TYR A 346 7.53 -11.97 -6.79
CA TYR A 346 8.87 -11.51 -6.45
C TYR A 346 8.86 -10.30 -5.49
N LEU A 347 8.05 -9.27 -5.75
CA LEU A 347 7.99 -8.05 -4.93
C LEU A 347 7.46 -8.31 -3.52
N LEU A 348 6.38 -9.08 -3.38
CA LEU A 348 5.80 -9.46 -2.09
C LEU A 348 6.74 -10.36 -1.30
N LEU A 349 7.46 -11.24 -1.99
CA LEU A 349 8.34 -12.21 -1.37
C LEU A 349 9.77 -11.70 -1.11
N SER A 350 10.22 -10.71 -1.88
CA SER A 350 11.44 -9.95 -1.60
C SER A 350 11.28 -8.97 -0.44
N GLY A 351 10.03 -8.78 0.02
CA GLY A 351 9.73 -7.97 1.18
C GLY A 351 10.12 -8.70 2.45
N GLU A 352 11.27 -8.35 3.03
CA GLU A 352 11.61 -8.73 4.41
C GLU A 352 10.57 -8.14 5.40
N TYR A 353 10.25 -8.90 6.43
CA TYR A 353 9.26 -8.56 7.46
C TYR A 353 9.73 -7.38 8.30
N THR A 354 8.87 -6.39 8.52
CA THR A 354 9.14 -5.25 9.40
C THR A 354 8.01 -5.02 10.37
N LEU A 355 8.30 -4.92 11.67
CA LEU A 355 7.29 -4.48 12.60
C LEU A 355 7.16 -2.94 12.57
N ARG A 356 5.94 -2.42 12.39
CA ARG A 356 5.60 -1.03 12.73
C ARG A 356 4.42 -1.01 13.70
N GLU A 357 4.67 -0.49 14.89
CA GLU A 357 3.67 -0.19 15.92
C GLU A 357 3.09 1.20 15.65
N PHE A 358 2.27 1.35 14.61
CA PHE A 358 1.67 2.65 14.32
C PHE A 358 0.14 2.64 14.37
N LEU A 359 -0.53 1.57 13.92
CA LEU A 359 -1.99 1.55 13.85
C LEU A 359 -2.65 1.41 15.24
N PRO A 360 -2.17 0.55 16.15
CA PRO A 360 -2.76 0.43 17.49
C PRO A 360 -2.72 1.76 18.27
N GLU A 361 -1.59 2.46 18.23
CA GLU A 361 -1.35 3.73 18.92
C GLU A 361 -2.17 4.85 18.29
N ALA A 362 -2.21 4.92 16.95
CA ALA A 362 -3.02 5.88 16.20
C ALA A 362 -4.51 5.73 16.50
N ILE A 363 -5.02 4.50 16.51
CA ILE A 363 -6.43 4.21 16.83
C ILE A 363 -6.74 4.58 18.28
N THR A 364 -5.88 4.20 19.22
CA THR A 364 -6.06 4.50 20.65
C THR A 364 -6.12 6.02 20.87
N TYR A 365 -5.19 6.76 20.27
CA TYR A 365 -5.17 8.23 20.34
C TYR A 365 -6.42 8.88 19.75
N ALA A 366 -6.89 8.40 18.60
CA ALA A 366 -8.12 8.93 17.98
C ALA A 366 -9.34 8.71 18.89
N ILE A 367 -9.47 7.52 19.47
CA ILE A 367 -10.55 7.18 20.41
C ILE A 367 -10.48 8.06 21.67
N GLU A 368 -9.30 8.19 22.27
CA GLU A 368 -9.13 8.99 23.49
C GLU A 368 -9.49 10.47 23.29
N ASN A 369 -9.09 11.05 22.15
CA ASN A 369 -9.41 12.44 21.86
C ASN A 369 -10.88 12.66 21.52
N ASP A 370 -11.50 11.72 20.81
CA ASP A 370 -12.94 11.79 20.50
C ASP A 370 -13.76 11.82 21.81
N ILE A 371 -13.46 10.92 22.75
CA ILE A 371 -14.10 10.87 24.07
C ILE A 371 -13.88 12.17 24.86
N ARG A 372 -12.68 12.77 24.78
CA ARG A 372 -12.39 14.05 25.47
C ARG A 372 -13.10 15.24 24.85
N SER A 373 -13.33 15.23 23.53
CA SER A 373 -13.88 16.36 22.78
C SER A 373 -15.42 16.43 22.83
N ASP A 374 -16.10 15.29 22.90
CA ASP A 374 -17.54 15.20 23.11
C ASP A 374 -17.88 14.11 24.15
N PRO A 375 -18.01 14.48 25.45
CA PRO A 375 -18.28 13.52 26.51
C PRO A 375 -19.76 13.09 26.47
N HIS A 376 -20.10 12.25 25.51
CA HIS A 376 -21.38 11.57 25.48
C HIS A 376 -21.50 10.70 26.75
N PRO A 377 -22.67 10.63 27.42
CA PRO A 377 -22.82 9.87 28.67
C PRO A 377 -22.54 8.36 28.53
N GLN A 378 -22.50 7.83 27.30
CA GLN A 378 -22.10 6.45 27.01
C GLN A 378 -20.57 6.28 26.91
N THR A 379 -19.83 7.28 26.44
CA THR A 379 -18.36 7.24 26.35
C THR A 379 -17.69 7.57 27.68
N GLN A 380 -18.35 8.33 28.57
CA GLN A 380 -17.90 8.52 29.97
C GLN A 380 -17.80 7.19 30.74
N GLY A 381 -18.68 6.22 30.45
CA GLY A 381 -18.62 4.89 31.06
C GLY A 381 -17.34 4.13 30.70
N LEU A 382 -16.89 4.24 29.45
CA LEU A 382 -15.64 3.63 28.96
C LEU A 382 -14.40 4.32 29.53
N LEU A 383 -14.40 5.66 29.60
CA LEU A 383 -13.28 6.40 30.19
C LEU A 383 -13.15 6.11 31.69
N THR A 384 -14.27 5.99 32.42
CA THR A 384 -14.27 5.60 33.83
C THR A 384 -13.77 4.17 34.02
N GLN A 385 -14.05 3.27 33.08
CA GLN A 385 -13.51 1.89 33.10
C GLN A 385 -12.00 1.86 32.82
N LEU A 386 -11.52 2.64 31.85
CA LEU A 386 -10.09 2.81 31.54
C LEU A 386 -9.32 3.43 32.71
N GLU A 387 -9.85 4.48 33.33
CA GLU A 387 -9.23 5.13 34.49
C GLU A 387 -9.28 4.23 35.74
N SER A 388 -10.33 3.42 35.91
CA SER A 388 -10.43 2.46 37.03
C SER A 388 -9.56 1.20 36.86
N ALA A 389 -9.06 0.95 35.65
CA ALA A 389 -8.17 -0.16 35.35
C ALA A 389 -6.68 0.19 35.57
N ALA A 390 -6.36 1.46 35.84
CA ALA A 390 -5.01 1.87 36.25
C ALA A 390 -4.75 1.45 37.70
N PRO A 391 -3.76 0.58 37.99
CA PRO A 391 -3.46 0.19 39.35
C PRO A 391 -2.78 1.33 40.11
N ASP A 392 -3.43 1.82 41.16
CA ASP A 392 -2.83 2.64 42.21
C ASP A 392 -1.83 1.80 43.03
N SER A 393 -0.67 1.45 42.46
CA SER A 393 0.47 0.96 43.24
C SER A 393 1.80 1.41 42.65
N LEU A 394 2.39 2.41 43.31
CA LEU A 394 3.82 2.70 43.27
C LEU A 394 4.59 1.49 43.80
N THR A 395 4.94 0.55 42.94
CA THR A 395 6.03 -0.42 43.15
C THR A 395 6.72 -0.66 41.82
N ASP A 396 8.03 -0.42 41.81
CA ASP A 396 8.94 -0.62 40.68
C ASP A 396 8.91 -2.08 40.19
N ASP A 397 8.21 -2.35 39.08
CA ASP A 397 8.48 -3.43 38.12
C ASP A 397 7.55 -3.27 36.89
N PRO A 398 8.05 -3.28 35.64
CA PRO A 398 7.23 -3.05 34.46
C PRO A 398 6.58 -4.37 34.02
N VAL A 399 5.35 -4.63 34.50
CA VAL A 399 4.48 -5.66 33.93
C VAL A 399 3.40 -4.96 33.11
N ARG A 400 3.47 -5.14 31.78
CA ARG A 400 2.44 -4.76 30.79
C ARG A 400 1.06 -5.19 31.30
N ALA A 401 0.24 -4.23 31.71
CA ALA A 401 -1.19 -4.44 31.96
C ALA A 401 -1.92 -4.38 30.61
N GLY A 402 -2.45 -5.53 30.19
CA GLY A 402 -3.19 -5.69 28.95
C GLY A 402 -4.47 -4.85 28.95
N LEU A 403 -4.53 -3.92 27.99
CA LEU A 403 -5.80 -3.44 27.46
C LEU A 403 -6.46 -4.60 26.71
N ASP A 404 -7.79 -4.66 26.78
CA ASP A 404 -8.59 -5.68 26.11
C ASP A 404 -8.54 -5.51 24.58
N GLU A 405 -7.45 -5.98 23.98
CA GLU A 405 -7.21 -6.07 22.54
C GLU A 405 -8.36 -6.76 21.80
N THR A 406 -9.20 -7.55 22.50
CA THR A 406 -10.33 -8.23 21.87
C THR A 406 -11.41 -7.26 21.38
N ALA A 407 -11.55 -6.06 21.94
CA ALA A 407 -12.55 -5.09 21.47
C ALA A 407 -12.13 -4.41 20.14
N VAL A 408 -10.83 -4.11 20.00
CA VAL A 408 -10.25 -3.59 18.76
C VAL A 408 -10.16 -4.71 17.71
N GLN A 409 -9.74 -5.91 18.11
CA GLN A 409 -9.70 -7.10 17.25
C GLN A 409 -11.09 -7.58 16.82
N ALA A 410 -12.14 -7.44 17.64
CA ALA A 410 -13.51 -7.79 17.24
C ALA A 410 -14.03 -6.88 16.13
N ARG A 411 -13.63 -5.60 16.13
CA ARG A 411 -13.99 -4.63 15.10
C ARG A 411 -13.19 -4.85 13.80
N ILE A 412 -11.95 -5.33 13.90
CA ILE A 412 -11.09 -5.72 12.76
C ILE A 412 -11.51 -7.08 12.16
N SER A 413 -11.84 -8.07 13.00
CA SER A 413 -12.19 -9.44 12.58
C SER A 413 -13.57 -9.52 11.92
N TYR A 414 -14.53 -8.68 12.35
CA TYR A 414 -15.86 -8.62 11.73
C TYR A 414 -15.82 -8.12 10.27
N SER A 415 -14.80 -7.34 9.88
CA SER A 415 -14.61 -6.90 8.50
C SER A 415 -13.93 -7.93 7.59
N LEU A 416 -13.35 -9.00 8.14
CA LEU A 416 -12.56 -9.98 7.38
C LEU A 416 -13.31 -11.29 7.06
N GLU A 417 -14.50 -11.52 7.61
CA GLU A 417 -15.19 -12.83 7.49
C GLU A 417 -16.23 -12.97 6.36
N ASN A 418 -16.39 -11.99 5.46
CA ASN A 418 -17.36 -12.11 4.36
C ASN A 418 -16.80 -11.58 3.02
N CYS A 419 -16.19 -12.45 2.21
CA CYS A 419 -16.05 -12.24 0.76
C CYS A 419 -15.75 -13.57 0.05
N HIS A 420 -16.72 -14.13 -0.69
CA HIS A 420 -16.49 -15.14 -1.73
C HIS A 420 -17.44 -14.96 -2.91
N ASP A 421 -16.82 -15.03 -4.11
CA ASP A 421 -17.29 -15.29 -5.48
C ASP A 421 -18.43 -14.45 -6.08
N GLU A 422 -18.14 -13.74 -7.19
CA GLU A 422 -18.44 -14.19 -8.56
C GLU A 422 -17.91 -13.20 -9.62
N GLN A 423 -17.49 -13.72 -10.78
CA GLN A 423 -16.87 -12.98 -11.89
C GLN A 423 -17.73 -13.12 -13.14
N GLU A 424 -18.38 -12.04 -13.59
CA GLU A 424 -19.11 -12.00 -14.86
C GLU A 424 -18.61 -10.88 -15.80
N ARG A 425 -18.45 -11.26 -17.07
CA ARG A 425 -18.02 -10.46 -18.22
C ARG A 425 -19.22 -9.78 -18.88
N PHE A 426 -19.08 -8.50 -19.22
CA PHE A 426 -19.94 -7.81 -20.20
C PHE A 426 -19.12 -7.24 -21.36
N ASP A 427 -19.48 -7.65 -22.58
CA ASP A 427 -18.97 -7.12 -23.85
C ASP A 427 -19.71 -5.84 -24.25
N PHE A 428 -18.97 -4.81 -24.65
CA PHE A 428 -19.51 -3.68 -25.41
C PHE A 428 -18.69 -3.46 -26.69
N LYS A 429 -19.37 -3.56 -27.84
CA LYS A 429 -18.92 -3.10 -29.16
C LYS A 429 -19.75 -1.87 -29.52
N GLU A 430 -19.11 -0.75 -29.89
CA GLU A 430 -19.39 -0.08 -31.17
C GLU A 430 -18.39 1.02 -31.54
N LYS A 431 -18.34 1.30 -32.84
CA LYS A 431 -17.33 2.02 -33.63
C LYS A 431 -17.64 3.51 -33.80
N ALA A 432 -16.60 4.31 -34.08
CA ALA A 432 -16.47 5.17 -35.29
C ALA A 432 -15.14 5.94 -35.20
N SER A 433 -14.12 5.66 -36.03
CA SER A 433 -13.93 6.15 -37.41
C SER A 433 -13.87 7.68 -37.54
N ALA A 434 -12.66 8.21 -37.38
CA ALA A 434 -12.24 9.52 -37.88
C ALA A 434 -10.73 9.47 -38.21
N GLU A 435 -10.32 8.51 -39.05
CA GLU A 435 -8.96 8.40 -39.58
C GLU A 435 -9.00 8.62 -41.09
N GLU A 436 -8.95 9.87 -41.49
CA GLU A 436 -8.38 10.25 -42.78
C GLU A 436 -8.13 11.76 -42.71
N VAL A 437 -6.91 12.20 -43.05
CA VAL A 437 -6.42 13.59 -43.27
C VAL A 437 -5.26 14.07 -42.35
N LEU A 438 -4.66 13.25 -41.47
CA LEU A 438 -3.41 13.64 -40.78
C LEU A 438 -2.33 12.54 -40.82
N MET A 439 -1.80 12.22 -42.00
CA MET A 439 -0.39 11.80 -42.11
C MET A 439 0.45 13.10 -42.14
N GLU A 440 1.57 13.27 -41.44
CA GLU A 440 2.82 12.52 -41.65
C GLU A 440 3.87 12.76 -40.54
N VAL A 441 3.50 12.77 -39.26
CA VAL A 441 4.54 12.66 -38.22
C VAL A 441 3.98 11.84 -37.05
N GLU A 442 4.12 10.53 -37.06
CA GLU A 442 3.84 9.76 -35.84
C GLU A 442 4.88 10.12 -34.76
N ILE A 443 4.43 10.25 -33.51
CA ILE A 443 5.37 10.35 -32.39
C ILE A 443 6.07 8.99 -32.28
N PRO A 444 7.42 8.92 -32.34
CA PRO A 444 8.11 7.64 -32.24
C PRO A 444 7.73 6.93 -30.94
N LYS A 445 7.41 5.63 -31.02
CA LYS A 445 7.04 4.82 -29.83
C LYS A 445 8.05 4.94 -28.69
N SER A 446 9.34 4.94 -29.00
CA SER A 446 10.42 5.10 -28.01
C SER A 446 10.33 6.41 -27.23
N VAL A 447 9.88 7.51 -27.86
CA VAL A 447 9.70 8.80 -27.19
C VAL A 447 8.52 8.74 -26.23
N MET A 448 7.42 8.09 -26.64
CA MET A 448 6.29 7.86 -25.75
C MET A 448 6.71 6.95 -24.59
N ASP A 449 7.39 5.84 -24.84
CA ASP A 449 7.90 4.93 -23.80
C ASP A 449 8.78 5.64 -22.78
N ASP A 450 9.64 6.57 -23.23
CA ASP A 450 10.45 7.41 -22.34
C ASP A 450 9.60 8.37 -21.50
N LEU A 451 8.57 9.00 -22.06
CA LEU A 451 7.64 9.85 -21.29
C LEU A 451 6.87 9.02 -20.26
N ASN A 452 6.45 7.83 -20.67
CA ASN A 452 5.69 6.89 -19.85
C ASN A 452 6.51 6.44 -18.66
N ARG A 453 7.77 6.06 -18.91
CA ARG A 453 8.73 5.72 -17.87
C ARG A 453 9.04 6.93 -16.99
N THR A 454 9.18 8.12 -17.57
CA THR A 454 9.52 9.34 -16.84
C THR A 454 8.37 9.73 -15.91
N TYR A 455 7.15 9.89 -16.41
CA TYR A 455 6.02 10.46 -15.66
C TYR A 455 5.06 9.44 -15.06
N GLY A 456 5.27 8.14 -15.30
CA GLY A 456 4.44 7.08 -14.74
C GLY A 456 3.06 6.96 -15.40
N PHE A 457 2.92 7.32 -16.68
CA PHE A 457 1.61 7.31 -17.37
C PHE A 457 1.04 5.90 -17.64
N TRP A 458 1.83 4.83 -17.44
CA TRP A 458 1.48 3.44 -17.81
C TRP A 458 1.16 2.52 -16.64
N GLU A 459 0.77 3.07 -15.49
CA GLU A 459 0.13 2.31 -14.41
C GLU A 459 -1.31 1.88 -14.89
N ARG A 460 -1.32 0.90 -15.82
CA ARG A 460 -2.36 0.18 -16.60
C ARG A 460 -3.41 0.93 -17.44
N THR A 461 -3.22 0.85 -18.76
CA THR A 461 -4.31 0.58 -19.75
C THR A 461 -4.01 -0.64 -20.64
N SER A 462 -3.18 -1.58 -20.19
CA SER A 462 -3.04 -2.88 -20.86
C SER A 462 -4.27 -3.74 -20.61
N VAL A 463 -5.37 -3.40 -21.27
CA VAL A 463 -6.35 -4.41 -21.68
C VAL A 463 -5.59 -5.39 -22.55
N THR A 464 -5.59 -6.64 -22.11
CA THR A 464 -4.96 -7.79 -22.76
C THR A 464 -5.43 -7.92 -24.22
N GLU A 465 -4.63 -7.42 -25.17
CA GLU A 465 -4.81 -7.68 -26.61
C GLU A 465 -4.21 -9.03 -27.06
N GLU A 466 -3.81 -9.91 -26.14
CA GLU A 466 -3.18 -11.20 -26.47
C GLU A 466 -4.11 -12.43 -26.46
N ASN A 467 -5.44 -12.25 -26.52
CA ASN A 467 -6.37 -13.35 -26.79
C ASN A 467 -7.60 -12.89 -27.62
N MET A 468 -7.36 -12.39 -28.83
CA MET A 468 -8.36 -12.32 -29.91
C MET A 468 -7.93 -13.10 -31.13
#